data_AF-W9S8I5-F1
#
_entry.id   AF-W9S8I5-F1
#
_cell.length_a   1.000
_cell.length_b   1.000
_cell.length_c   1.000
_cell.angle_alpha   90.00
_cell.angle_beta   90.00
_cell.angle_gamma   90.00
#
_symmetry.space_group_name_H-M   'P 1'
#
loop_
_entity.id
_entity.type
_entity.pdbx_description
1 polymer ?
#
loop_
_entity_poly.entity_id
_entity_poly.type
_entity_poly.pdbx_seq_one_letter_code
_entity_poly.pdbx_strand_id
1 'polypeptide(L)'
;MEKVMNILKPKPNPQQQLRDWQRKLRQECRNIERQIRDIEKEEKNVQKAIREAAKRNDMVSAKALAKELVRSKKTVNRLHENKAQMNSISMHLGESVAIARTVGHLSKSSEVMKLVNNLMKAPEVAATMQEFSKEMTKAGVIEEMVNDAVDTALDSEDIEEEIEEEVDKVLTAIAGETSAQLPEAVRKEKLKQPAVASQASHEEELIAEGVDDEDEMEEIRARLAKSLGHYEFAPNETPFRHLPLTENLEGSSTVYHKLCD
;
A
#
# COMPACT_ATOMS: atom_id res chain seq x y z
N MET A 1 -52.33 28.95 -7.53
CA MET A 1 -52.25 29.24 -6.08
C MET A 1 -50.88 28.93 -5.46
N GLU A 2 -50.03 28.09 -6.05
CA GLU A 2 -48.66 27.85 -5.54
C GLU A 2 -47.70 29.04 -5.71
N LYS A 3 -47.82 29.80 -6.81
CA LYS A 3 -46.97 31.00 -7.04
C LYS A 3 -47.18 32.11 -6.02
N VAL A 4 -48.38 32.24 -5.46
CA VAL A 4 -48.69 33.23 -4.41
C VAL A 4 -48.31 32.74 -3.01
N MET A 5 -48.28 31.42 -2.77
CA MET A 5 -47.75 30.86 -1.51
C MET A 5 -46.21 30.93 -1.41
N ASN A 6 -45.49 31.10 -2.52
CA ASN A 6 -44.05 31.29 -2.53
C ASN A 6 -43.60 32.76 -2.43
N ILE A 7 -44.52 33.73 -2.55
CA ILE A 7 -44.25 35.17 -2.38
C ILE A 7 -44.37 35.62 -0.92
N LEU A 8 -45.06 34.83 -0.09
CA LEU A 8 -45.36 35.12 1.32
C LEU A 8 -44.57 34.26 2.32
N LYS A 9 -43.51 33.59 1.87
CA LYS A 9 -42.53 33.02 2.80
C LYS A 9 -41.57 34.14 3.19
N PRO A 10 -41.57 34.62 4.45
CA PRO A 10 -40.55 35.55 4.90
C PRO A 10 -39.18 34.95 4.58
N LYS A 11 -38.22 35.76 4.12
CA LYS A 11 -36.83 35.32 3.90
C LYS A 11 -36.45 34.45 5.10
N PRO A 12 -36.05 33.17 4.89
CA PRO A 12 -35.82 32.26 5.98
C PRO A 12 -34.84 32.92 6.93
N ASN A 13 -35.23 32.98 8.21
CA ASN A 13 -34.41 33.59 9.25
C ASN A 13 -33.00 32.98 9.15
N PRO A 14 -31.92 33.78 9.19
CA PRO A 14 -30.54 33.28 9.22
C PRO A 14 -30.34 32.07 10.16
N GLN A 15 -31.00 32.10 11.32
CA GLN A 15 -30.98 31.00 12.29
C GLN A 15 -31.66 29.72 11.81
N GLN A 16 -32.71 29.84 11.00
CA GLN A 16 -33.42 28.72 10.41
C GLN A 16 -32.58 28.09 9.29
N GLN A 17 -31.98 28.90 8.41
CA GLN A 17 -31.07 28.43 7.36
C GLN A 17 -29.91 27.62 7.97
N LEU A 18 -29.31 28.14 9.03
CA LEU A 18 -28.20 27.50 9.73
C LEU A 18 -28.60 26.15 10.35
N ARG A 19 -29.82 26.05 10.90
CA ARG A 19 -30.39 24.79 11.39
C ARG A 19 -30.67 23.79 10.28
N ASP A 20 -31.17 24.26 9.13
CA ASP A 20 -31.45 23.42 7.98
C ASP A 20 -30.15 22.85 7.38
N TRP A 21 -29.09 23.67 7.31
CA TRP A 21 -27.75 23.24 6.94
C TRP A 21 -27.17 22.19 7.88
N GLN A 22 -27.31 22.39 9.19
CA GLN A 22 -26.92 21.36 10.17
C GLN A 22 -27.72 20.06 10.00
N ARG A 23 -28.99 20.13 9.57
CA ARG A 23 -29.79 18.91 9.27
C ARG A 23 -29.28 18.21 8.01
N LYS A 24 -29.00 18.97 6.94
CA LYS A 24 -28.40 18.44 5.69
C LYS A 24 -27.07 17.74 5.98
N LEU A 25 -26.16 18.38 6.71
CA LEU A 25 -24.87 17.79 7.10
C LEU A 25 -25.04 16.50 7.90
N ARG A 26 -25.95 16.46 8.88
CA ARG A 26 -26.21 15.22 9.64
C ARG A 26 -26.78 14.09 8.77
N GLN A 27 -27.56 14.43 7.75
CA GLN A 27 -28.06 13.43 6.80
C GLN A 27 -26.92 12.86 5.96
N GLU A 28 -26.05 13.72 5.43
CA GLU A 28 -24.88 13.28 4.66
C GLU A 28 -23.89 12.48 5.52
N CYS A 29 -23.68 12.82 6.80
CA CYS A 29 -22.86 11.99 7.70
C CYS A 29 -23.42 10.57 7.82
N ARG A 30 -24.76 10.42 7.90
CA ARG A 30 -25.42 9.10 7.93
C ARG A 30 -25.33 8.37 6.60
N ASN A 31 -25.27 9.08 5.47
CA ASN A 31 -25.04 8.48 4.16
C ASN A 31 -23.63 7.89 4.09
N ILE A 32 -22.62 8.65 4.51
CA ILE A 32 -21.22 8.20 4.60
C ILE A 32 -21.11 6.98 5.53
N GLU A 33 -21.74 7.00 6.71
CA GLU A 33 -21.75 5.85 7.63
C GLU A 33 -22.41 4.58 7.05
N ARG A 34 -23.34 4.73 6.10
CA ARG A 34 -23.87 3.57 5.38
C ARG A 34 -22.86 3.07 4.35
N GLN A 35 -22.27 3.96 3.56
CA GLN A 35 -21.24 3.62 2.59
C GLN A 35 -20.05 2.91 3.24
N ILE A 36 -19.55 3.41 4.37
CA ILE A 36 -18.46 2.77 5.13
C ILE A 36 -18.85 1.33 5.50
N ARG A 37 -20.05 1.11 6.07
CA ARG A 37 -20.50 -0.23 6.46
C ARG A 37 -20.67 -1.18 5.27
N ASP A 38 -21.13 -0.66 4.13
CA ASP A 38 -21.30 -1.44 2.91
C ASP A 38 -19.94 -1.86 2.33
N ILE A 39 -18.96 -0.95 2.32
CA ILE A 39 -17.57 -1.22 1.90
C ILE A 39 -16.91 -2.22 2.85
N GLU A 40 -16.96 -2.00 4.17
CA GLU A 40 -16.38 -2.92 5.17
C GLU A 40 -16.97 -4.34 5.09
N LYS A 41 -18.25 -4.46 4.72
CA LYS A 41 -18.88 -5.76 4.50
C LYS A 41 -18.31 -6.45 3.26
N GLU A 42 -18.08 -5.70 2.19
CA GLU A 42 -17.48 -6.22 0.97
C GLU A 42 -15.99 -6.56 1.15
N GLU A 43 -15.25 -5.75 1.91
CA GLU A 43 -13.86 -6.05 2.30
C GLU A 43 -13.73 -7.41 3.00
N LYS A 44 -14.69 -7.76 3.87
CA LYS A 44 -14.74 -9.10 4.50
C LYS A 44 -14.98 -10.22 3.50
N ASN A 45 -15.72 -9.98 2.42
CA ASN A 45 -15.92 -10.94 1.35
C ASN A 45 -14.64 -11.10 0.52
N VAL A 46 -13.99 -9.98 0.16
CA VAL A 46 -12.71 -9.97 -0.55
C VAL A 46 -11.63 -10.67 0.26
N GLN A 47 -11.56 -10.45 1.58
CA GLN A 47 -10.60 -11.15 2.45
C GLN A 47 -10.79 -12.68 2.43
N LYS A 48 -12.04 -13.17 2.38
CA LYS A 48 -12.32 -14.60 2.21
C LYS A 48 -11.88 -15.09 0.83
N ALA A 49 -12.16 -14.33 -0.22
CA ALA A 49 -11.73 -14.67 -1.58
C ALA A 49 -10.21 -14.73 -1.71
N ILE A 50 -9.46 -13.83 -1.05
CA ILE A 50 -7.99 -13.87 -0.98
C ILE A 50 -7.53 -15.17 -0.30
N ARG A 51 -8.12 -15.55 0.84
CA ARG A 51 -7.79 -16.83 1.51
C ARG A 51 -8.05 -18.03 0.60
N GLU A 52 -9.15 -18.03 -0.13
CA GLU A 52 -9.50 -19.13 -1.05
C GLU A 52 -8.58 -19.19 -2.27
N ALA A 53 -8.18 -18.03 -2.82
CA ALA A 53 -7.18 -17.96 -3.89
C ALA A 53 -5.81 -18.46 -3.42
N ALA A 54 -5.37 -18.03 -2.23
CA ALA A 54 -4.12 -18.47 -1.62
C ALA A 54 -4.09 -19.99 -1.35
N LYS A 55 -5.21 -20.58 -0.88
CA LYS A 55 -5.35 -22.04 -0.70
C LYS A 55 -5.26 -22.82 -2.00
N ARG A 56 -5.75 -22.24 -3.11
CA ARG A 56 -5.66 -22.81 -4.46
C ARG A 56 -4.30 -22.56 -5.13
N ASN A 57 -3.36 -21.93 -4.42
CA ASN A 57 -2.05 -21.52 -4.93
C ASN A 57 -2.12 -20.58 -6.15
N ASP A 58 -3.24 -19.85 -6.29
CA ASP A 58 -3.43 -18.84 -7.33
C ASP A 58 -2.99 -17.46 -6.81
N MET A 59 -1.67 -17.23 -6.87
CA MET A 59 -1.06 -16.00 -6.36
C MET A 59 -1.37 -14.77 -7.21
N VAL A 60 -1.65 -14.94 -8.50
CA VAL A 60 -2.01 -13.83 -9.40
C VAL A 60 -3.37 -13.26 -8.99
N SER A 61 -4.37 -14.12 -8.82
CA SER A 61 -5.69 -13.70 -8.32
C SER A 61 -5.62 -13.16 -6.90
N ALA A 62 -4.81 -13.76 -6.02
CA ALA A 62 -4.64 -13.28 -4.65
C ALA A 62 -4.03 -11.87 -4.61
N LYS A 63 -3.01 -11.59 -5.42
CA LYS A 63 -2.38 -10.26 -5.52
C LYS A 63 -3.34 -9.20 -6.08
N ALA A 64 -4.12 -9.55 -7.11
CA ALA A 64 -5.13 -8.65 -7.66
C ALA A 64 -6.22 -8.28 -6.63
N LEU A 65 -6.75 -9.28 -5.91
CA LEU A 65 -7.74 -9.06 -4.86
C LEU A 65 -7.18 -8.29 -3.66
N ALA A 66 -5.91 -8.51 -3.30
CA ALA A 66 -5.24 -7.75 -2.25
C ALA A 66 -5.06 -6.28 -2.64
N LYS A 67 -4.74 -5.97 -3.91
CA LYS A 67 -4.67 -4.58 -4.41
C LYS A 67 -6.02 -3.87 -4.28
N GLU A 68 -7.11 -4.56 -4.58
CA GLU A 68 -8.46 -4.03 -4.40
C GLU A 68 -8.83 -3.82 -2.93
N LEU A 69 -8.40 -4.72 -2.03
CA LEU A 69 -8.60 -4.57 -0.59
C LEU A 69 -7.87 -3.33 -0.04
N VAL A 70 -6.65 -3.08 -0.47
CA VAL A 70 -5.88 -1.89 -0.07
C VAL A 70 -6.57 -0.61 -0.54
N ARG A 71 -7.03 -0.56 -1.79
CA ARG A 71 -7.81 0.58 -2.33
C ARG A 71 -9.10 0.82 -1.57
N SER A 72 -9.80 -0.25 -1.19
CA SER A 72 -11.02 -0.17 -0.38
C SER A 72 -10.74 0.46 0.99
N LYS A 73 -9.66 0.03 1.66
CA LYS A 73 -9.24 0.60 2.96
C LYS A 73 -8.87 2.08 2.86
N LYS A 74 -8.11 2.48 1.83
CA LYS A 74 -7.80 3.89 1.57
C LYS A 74 -9.09 4.71 1.36
N THR A 75 -10.07 4.15 0.66
CA THR A 75 -11.39 4.78 0.48
C THR A 75 -12.14 4.93 1.80
N VAL A 76 -12.16 3.91 2.67
CA VAL A 76 -12.78 3.99 4.00
C VAL A 76 -12.13 5.06 4.87
N ASN A 77 -10.79 5.15 4.86
CA ASN A 77 -10.05 6.19 5.59
C ASN A 77 -10.46 7.59 5.12
N ARG A 78 -10.52 7.81 3.80
CA ARG A 78 -11.00 9.09 3.24
C ARG A 78 -12.43 9.41 3.66
N LEU A 79 -13.33 8.42 3.68
CA LEU A 79 -14.71 8.61 4.14
C LEU A 79 -14.77 9.00 5.64
N HIS A 80 -13.88 8.47 6.48
CA HIS A 80 -13.76 8.89 7.88
C HIS A 80 -13.28 10.34 8.02
N GLU A 81 -12.29 10.75 7.22
CA GLU A 81 -11.82 12.13 7.16
C GLU A 81 -12.94 13.10 6.72
N ASN A 82 -13.67 12.74 5.67
CA ASN A 82 -14.81 13.51 5.18
C ASN A 82 -15.87 13.69 6.29
N LYS A 83 -16.19 12.61 7.02
CA LYS A 83 -17.11 12.69 8.16
C LYS A 83 -16.58 13.62 9.27
N ALA A 84 -15.29 13.59 9.56
CA ALA A 84 -14.68 14.46 10.56
C ALA A 84 -14.76 15.94 10.14
N GLN A 85 -14.45 16.24 8.87
CA GLN A 85 -14.56 17.59 8.30
C GLN A 85 -16.00 18.11 8.38
N MET A 86 -16.99 17.27 8.05
CA MET A 86 -18.41 17.63 8.16
C MET A 86 -18.86 17.90 9.59
N ASN A 87 -18.37 17.12 10.57
CA ASN A 87 -18.65 17.37 11.98
C ASN A 87 -18.08 18.71 12.43
N SER A 88 -16.86 19.05 11.99
CA SER A 88 -16.24 20.35 12.25
C SER A 88 -17.08 21.49 11.68
N ILE A 89 -17.54 21.39 10.43
CA ILE A 89 -18.48 22.36 9.84
C ILE A 89 -19.74 22.47 10.70
N SER A 90 -20.35 21.35 11.12
CA SER A 90 -21.55 21.38 11.95
C SER A 90 -21.33 22.10 13.29
N MET A 91 -20.12 22.02 13.86
CA MET A 91 -19.75 22.74 15.08
C MET A 91 -19.63 24.24 14.85
N HIS A 92 -18.89 24.67 13.82
CA HIS A 92 -18.79 26.08 13.45
C HIS A 92 -20.14 26.72 13.08
N LEU A 93 -21.04 25.94 12.47
CA LEU A 93 -22.42 26.41 12.26
C LEU A 93 -23.18 26.55 13.57
N GLY A 94 -22.95 25.66 14.54
CA GLY A 94 -23.53 25.78 15.88
C GLY A 94 -23.09 27.07 16.59
N GLU A 95 -21.82 27.40 16.48
CA GLU A 95 -21.26 28.67 16.96
C GLU A 95 -21.89 29.87 16.26
N SER A 96 -21.99 29.80 14.92
CA SER A 96 -22.64 30.85 14.12
C SER A 96 -24.11 31.07 14.51
N VAL A 97 -24.83 30.02 14.96
CA VAL A 97 -26.20 30.16 15.49
C VAL A 97 -26.20 30.95 16.79
N ALA A 98 -25.23 30.68 17.67
CA ALA A 98 -25.12 31.37 18.95
C ALA A 98 -24.80 32.86 18.74
N ILE A 99 -23.85 33.18 17.86
CA ILE A 99 -23.48 34.56 17.48
C ILE A 99 -24.69 35.28 16.86
N ALA A 100 -25.41 34.62 15.96
CA ALA A 100 -26.61 35.21 15.35
C ALA A 100 -27.74 35.49 16.36
N ARG A 101 -27.77 34.83 17.52
CA ARG A 101 -28.73 35.14 18.59
C ARG A 101 -28.31 36.32 19.45
N THR A 102 -27.01 36.50 19.68
CA THR A 102 -26.49 37.54 20.56
C THR A 102 -26.21 38.85 19.84
N VAL A 103 -25.65 38.78 18.63
CA VAL A 103 -25.20 39.95 17.84
C VAL A 103 -26.15 40.27 16.68
N GLY A 104 -27.02 39.33 16.31
CA GLY A 104 -28.06 39.54 15.29
C GLY A 104 -27.59 39.49 13.83
N HIS A 105 -26.28 39.35 13.58
CA HIS A 105 -25.72 39.12 12.25
C HIS A 105 -24.91 37.82 12.21
N LEU A 106 -24.80 37.23 11.02
CA LEU A 106 -23.88 36.10 10.77
C LEU A 106 -22.47 36.66 10.57
N SER A 107 -21.47 36.01 11.18
CA SER A 107 -20.07 36.32 10.92
C SER A 107 -19.56 35.45 9.77
N LYS A 108 -18.63 35.99 8.98
CA LYS A 108 -17.91 35.22 7.97
C LYS A 108 -16.96 34.23 8.67
N SER A 109 -16.93 32.98 8.24
CA SER A 109 -15.99 31.97 8.75
C SER A 109 -15.11 31.41 7.63
N SER A 110 -13.82 31.75 7.68
CA SER A 110 -12.81 31.20 6.78
C SER A 110 -12.49 29.73 7.07
N GLU A 111 -12.73 29.26 8.29
CA GLU A 111 -12.54 27.85 8.66
C GLU A 111 -13.62 26.96 8.03
N VAL A 112 -14.89 27.36 8.13
CA VAL A 112 -15.99 26.69 7.43
C VAL A 112 -15.71 26.65 5.93
N MET A 113 -15.22 27.76 5.38
CA MET A 113 -14.87 27.86 3.97
C MET A 113 -13.82 26.83 3.52
N LYS A 114 -12.73 26.71 4.27
CA LYS A 114 -11.67 25.72 3.98
C LYS A 114 -12.20 24.29 4.03
N LEU A 115 -12.99 23.96 5.04
CA LEU A 115 -13.56 22.62 5.22
C LEU A 115 -14.55 22.27 4.09
N VAL A 116 -15.39 23.23 3.69
CA VAL A 116 -16.32 23.03 2.56
C VAL A 116 -15.55 22.83 1.25
N ASN A 117 -14.46 23.58 1.01
CA ASN A 117 -13.62 23.40 -0.18
C ASN A 117 -12.97 22.00 -0.22
N ASN A 118 -12.41 21.55 0.90
CA ASN A 118 -11.83 20.20 1.00
C ASN A 118 -12.88 19.11 0.70
N LEU A 119 -14.08 19.24 1.26
CA LEU A 119 -15.17 18.30 0.99
C LEU A 119 -15.71 18.39 -0.44
N MET A 120 -15.60 19.53 -1.12
CA MET A 120 -15.97 19.64 -2.53
C MET A 120 -15.07 18.78 -3.44
N LYS A 121 -13.87 18.42 -3.00
CA LYS A 121 -12.97 17.49 -3.71
C LYS A 121 -13.35 16.02 -3.50
N ALA A 122 -14.15 15.71 -2.47
CA ALA A 122 -14.60 14.35 -2.22
C ALA A 122 -15.81 14.01 -3.11
N PRO A 123 -15.69 13.03 -4.03
CA PRO A 123 -16.71 12.75 -5.04
C PRO A 123 -18.07 12.36 -4.45
N GLU A 124 -18.08 11.75 -3.26
CA GLU A 124 -19.31 11.28 -2.60
C GLU A 124 -20.19 12.43 -2.11
N VAL A 125 -19.60 13.58 -1.77
CA VAL A 125 -20.32 14.74 -1.22
C VAL A 125 -20.14 16.02 -2.04
N ALA A 126 -19.34 16.00 -3.11
CA ALA A 126 -18.99 17.15 -3.93
C ALA A 126 -20.21 17.97 -4.38
N ALA A 127 -21.22 17.32 -4.96
CA ALA A 127 -22.43 17.99 -5.45
C ALA A 127 -23.18 18.69 -4.31
N THR A 128 -23.33 18.01 -3.17
CA THR A 128 -24.03 18.55 -2.00
C THR A 128 -23.27 19.74 -1.39
N MET A 129 -21.94 19.64 -1.29
CA MET A 129 -21.10 20.70 -0.72
C MET A 129 -20.96 21.90 -1.65
N GLN A 130 -21.05 21.70 -2.96
CA GLN A 130 -21.09 22.81 -3.92
C GLN A 130 -22.39 23.61 -3.80
N GLU A 131 -23.54 22.95 -3.66
CA GLU A 131 -24.82 23.63 -3.40
C GLU A 131 -24.79 24.34 -2.04
N PHE A 132 -24.26 23.65 -1.03
CA PHE A 132 -24.08 24.18 0.32
C PHE A 132 -23.22 25.45 0.34
N SER A 133 -22.08 25.43 -0.35
CA SER A 133 -21.19 26.58 -0.51
C SER A 133 -21.93 27.77 -1.11
N LYS A 134 -22.70 27.56 -2.19
CA LYS A 134 -23.52 28.62 -2.81
C LYS A 134 -24.58 29.19 -1.87
N GLU A 135 -25.25 28.35 -1.08
CA GLU A 135 -26.24 28.81 -0.09
C GLU A 135 -25.56 29.63 1.03
N MET A 136 -24.39 29.22 1.48
CA MET A 136 -23.62 29.90 2.53
C MET A 136 -23.04 31.24 2.08
N THR A 137 -22.55 31.33 0.84
CA THR A 137 -22.09 32.60 0.25
C THR A 137 -23.24 33.59 0.15
N LYS A 138 -24.42 33.14 -0.31
CA LYS A 138 -25.63 34.00 -0.40
C LYS A 138 -26.11 34.51 0.97
N ALA A 139 -25.90 33.74 2.02
CA ALA A 139 -26.26 34.12 3.38
C ALA A 139 -25.18 34.95 4.10
N GLY A 140 -24.03 35.19 3.45
CA GLY A 140 -22.91 35.95 4.01
C GLY A 140 -22.09 35.21 5.08
N VAL A 141 -22.22 33.88 5.17
CA VAL A 141 -21.43 33.05 6.10
C VAL A 141 -20.04 32.77 5.54
N ILE A 142 -19.92 32.69 4.21
CA ILE A 142 -18.67 32.42 3.51
C ILE A 142 -18.47 33.51 2.45
N GLU A 143 -17.21 33.84 2.18
CA GLU A 143 -16.83 34.79 1.13
C GLU A 143 -16.90 34.16 -0.26
N GLU A 144 -17.18 34.97 -1.28
CA GLU A 144 -17.16 34.52 -2.68
C GLU A 144 -15.70 34.41 -3.13
N MET A 145 -15.10 33.21 -3.01
CA MET A 145 -13.85 32.92 -3.71
C MET A 145 -14.17 32.27 -5.05
N VAL A 146 -13.59 32.84 -6.10
CA VAL A 146 -13.48 32.18 -7.40
C VAL A 146 -12.67 30.90 -7.19
N ASN A 147 -13.21 29.76 -7.65
CA ASN A 147 -12.53 28.46 -7.58
C ASN A 147 -11.20 28.55 -8.34
N ASP A 148 -10.11 28.90 -7.66
CA ASP A 148 -8.78 28.57 -8.13
C ASP A 148 -8.66 27.04 -8.03
N ALA A 149 -8.75 26.40 -9.19
CA ALA A 149 -8.49 25.00 -9.36
C ALA A 149 -7.02 24.73 -9.02
N VAL A 150 -6.72 24.60 -7.72
CA VAL A 150 -5.46 24.02 -7.27
C VAL A 150 -5.63 22.51 -7.40
N ASP A 151 -5.28 22.08 -8.60
CA ASP A 151 -5.16 20.71 -9.03
C ASP A 151 -4.22 19.96 -8.08
N THR A 152 -4.78 19.14 -7.20
CA THR A 152 -4.02 18.16 -6.39
C THR A 152 -4.09 16.81 -7.11
N ALA A 153 -3.77 16.80 -8.40
CA ALA A 153 -3.63 15.59 -9.21
C ALA A 153 -2.25 14.93 -9.09
N LEU A 154 -1.43 15.37 -8.12
CA LEU A 154 -0.09 14.82 -7.89
C LEU A 154 -0.07 13.58 -6.99
N ASP A 155 -1.24 13.11 -6.51
CA ASP A 155 -1.31 11.96 -5.60
C ASP A 155 -1.34 10.61 -6.35
N SER A 156 -1.53 10.57 -7.67
CA SER A 156 -1.75 9.29 -8.36
C SER A 156 -0.49 8.43 -8.59
N GLU A 157 0.70 9.02 -8.63
CA GLU A 157 1.95 8.27 -8.92
C GLU A 157 2.63 7.74 -7.64
N ASP A 158 2.66 8.51 -6.55
CA ASP A 158 3.25 8.08 -5.26
C ASP A 158 2.41 6.99 -4.56
N ILE A 159 1.11 6.93 -4.88
CA ILE A 159 0.19 5.94 -4.33
C ILE A 159 0.44 4.53 -4.88
N GLU A 160 0.96 4.35 -6.10
CA GLU A 160 1.07 3.02 -6.70
C GLU A 160 2.18 2.16 -6.08
N GLU A 161 3.34 2.73 -5.80
CA GLU A 161 4.47 2.00 -5.19
C GLU A 161 4.19 1.64 -3.72
N GLU A 162 3.61 2.57 -2.95
CA GLU A 162 3.14 2.32 -1.58
C GLU A 162 2.06 1.22 -1.53
N ILE A 163 1.18 1.17 -2.54
CA ILE A 163 0.15 0.12 -2.63
C ILE A 163 0.79 -1.27 -2.80
N GLU A 164 1.89 -1.41 -3.56
CA GLU A 164 2.49 -2.74 -3.75
C GLU A 164 3.09 -3.29 -2.46
N GLU A 165 3.78 -2.45 -1.67
CA GLU A 165 4.27 -2.85 -0.36
C GLU A 165 3.13 -3.20 0.62
N GLU A 166 2.05 -2.42 0.62
CA GLU A 166 0.87 -2.68 1.45
C GLU A 166 0.18 -4.00 1.05
N VAL A 167 0.16 -4.32 -0.24
CA VAL A 167 -0.38 -5.58 -0.75
C VAL A 167 0.39 -6.78 -0.21
N ASP A 168 1.73 -6.73 -0.24
CA ASP A 168 2.56 -7.83 0.26
C ASP A 168 2.40 -8.02 1.78
N LYS A 169 2.27 -6.92 2.53
CA LYS A 169 1.92 -6.94 3.97
C LYS A 169 0.57 -7.60 4.21
N VAL A 170 -0.45 -7.28 3.42
CA VAL A 170 -1.80 -7.88 3.50
C VAL A 170 -1.77 -9.38 3.19
N LEU A 171 -1.07 -9.79 2.14
CA LEU A 171 -0.93 -11.21 1.77
C LEU A 171 -0.24 -12.00 2.88
N THR A 172 0.83 -11.46 3.46
CA THR A 172 1.56 -12.06 4.57
C THR A 172 0.67 -12.20 5.81
N ALA A 173 -0.09 -11.16 6.16
CA ALA A 173 -1.02 -11.20 7.29
C ALA A 173 -2.12 -12.26 7.11
N ILE A 174 -2.67 -12.39 5.90
CA ILE A 174 -3.71 -13.38 5.60
C ILE A 174 -3.13 -14.81 5.59
N ALA A 175 -1.91 -15.01 5.09
CA ALA A 175 -1.21 -16.29 5.14
C ALA A 175 -0.87 -16.72 6.58
N GLY A 176 -0.47 -15.76 7.42
CA GLY A 176 -0.25 -15.95 8.86
C GLY A 176 -1.54 -16.34 9.60
N GLU A 177 -2.64 -15.64 9.34
CA GLU A 177 -3.97 -15.95 9.90
C GLU A 177 -4.43 -17.37 9.49
N THR A 178 -4.24 -17.73 8.22
CA THR A 178 -4.59 -19.07 7.70
C THR A 178 -3.74 -20.16 8.34
N SER A 179 -2.45 -19.90 8.58
CA SER A 179 -1.52 -20.84 9.24
C SER A 179 -1.78 -21.00 10.74
N ALA A 180 -2.46 -20.04 11.37
CA ALA A 180 -2.90 -20.09 12.76
C ALA A 180 -4.26 -20.81 12.93
N GLN A 181 -5.13 -20.77 11.91
CA GLN A 181 -6.44 -21.43 11.91
C GLN A 181 -6.41 -22.91 11.48
N LEU A 182 -5.27 -23.43 11.02
CA LEU A 182 -5.11 -24.85 10.71
C LEU A 182 -4.93 -25.67 12.02
N PRO A 183 -5.69 -26.77 12.23
CA PRO A 183 -5.50 -27.63 13.39
C PRO A 183 -4.07 -28.18 13.44
N GLU A 184 -3.51 -28.34 14.66
CA GLU A 184 -2.12 -28.80 14.88
C GLU A 184 -1.74 -30.08 14.12
N ALA A 185 -2.73 -30.92 13.79
CA ALA A 185 -2.55 -32.13 12.98
C ALA A 185 -2.01 -31.84 11.57
N VAL A 186 -2.50 -30.78 10.90
CA VAL A 186 -2.05 -30.41 9.54
C VAL A 186 -0.72 -29.64 9.59
N ARG A 187 -0.46 -28.90 10.69
CA ARG A 187 0.87 -28.32 10.97
C ARG A 187 1.93 -29.42 11.07
N LYS A 188 1.61 -30.53 11.76
CA LYS A 188 2.51 -31.68 11.89
C LYS A 188 2.63 -32.50 10.61
N GLU A 189 1.62 -32.52 9.75
CA GLU A 189 1.68 -33.24 8.46
C GLU A 189 2.55 -32.49 7.42
N LYS A 190 2.50 -31.15 7.38
CA LYS A 190 3.47 -30.33 6.63
C LYS A 190 4.91 -30.45 7.15
N LEU A 191 5.09 -30.93 8.39
CA LEU A 191 6.40 -31.21 9.01
C LEU A 191 6.84 -32.68 8.88
N LYS A 192 6.03 -33.59 8.30
CA LYS A 192 6.27 -35.05 8.36
C LYS A 192 6.28 -35.83 7.04
N GLN A 193 6.46 -35.20 5.89
CA GLN A 193 7.01 -35.90 4.71
C GLN A 193 8.20 -35.14 4.11
N PRO A 194 9.21 -35.85 3.61
CA PRO A 194 10.60 -35.52 3.90
C PRO A 194 11.17 -34.50 2.93
N ALA A 195 11.62 -33.36 3.46
CA ALA A 195 12.67 -32.58 2.84
C ALA A 195 14.00 -33.29 3.10
N VAL A 196 14.52 -33.97 2.09
CA VAL A 196 15.97 -34.12 1.97
C VAL A 196 16.49 -32.75 1.56
N ALA A 197 17.03 -32.05 2.56
CA ALA A 197 18.04 -31.01 2.53
C ALA A 197 18.04 -29.98 1.39
N SER A 198 17.64 -28.75 1.72
CA SER A 198 18.42 -27.54 1.42
C SER A 198 17.88 -26.38 2.24
N GLN A 199 18.42 -26.20 3.46
CA GLN A 199 18.30 -24.95 4.19
C GLN A 199 19.27 -23.95 3.56
N ALA A 200 18.73 -22.88 3.01
CA ALA A 200 19.44 -21.64 2.78
C ALA A 200 18.45 -20.50 3.10
N SER A 201 18.41 -20.10 4.37
CA SER A 201 18.00 -18.76 4.74
C SER A 201 19.25 -18.05 5.24
N HIS A 202 19.60 -17.06 4.46
CA HIS A 202 20.51 -15.97 4.74
C HIS A 202 20.17 -15.33 6.09
N GLU A 203 21.13 -15.26 6.99
CA GLU A 203 21.28 -14.15 7.94
C GLU A 203 22.76 -13.74 7.89
N GLU A 204 23.04 -12.65 7.15
CA GLU A 204 24.01 -11.64 7.57
C GLU A 204 23.55 -11.15 8.97
N GLU A 205 24.40 -10.85 9.95
CA GLU A 205 25.42 -9.82 9.85
C GLU A 205 26.40 -9.90 11.06
N LEU A 206 27.71 -9.97 10.75
CA LEU A 206 28.90 -9.45 11.46
C LEU A 206 29.08 -9.82 12.95
N ILE A 207 30.13 -10.55 13.36
CA ILE A 207 31.54 -10.13 13.43
C ILE A 207 32.40 -11.43 13.47
N ALA A 208 33.33 -11.63 12.52
CA ALA A 208 34.23 -12.78 12.50
C ALA A 208 35.68 -12.35 12.67
N GLU A 209 36.23 -12.63 13.86
CA GLU A 209 37.65 -12.56 14.20
C GLU A 209 38.08 -13.93 14.74
N GLY A 210 39.04 -14.57 14.05
CA GLY A 210 40.02 -15.53 14.58
C GLY A 210 39.55 -16.90 15.10
N VAL A 211 40.02 -17.98 14.47
CA VAL A 211 41.18 -18.79 14.91
C VAL A 211 41.20 -20.14 14.15
N ASP A 212 42.42 -20.52 13.79
CA ASP A 212 42.96 -21.74 13.19
C ASP A 212 42.57 -23.04 13.92
N ASP A 213 42.23 -24.09 13.19
CA ASP A 213 42.33 -25.48 13.67
C ASP A 213 42.99 -26.34 12.56
N GLU A 214 44.33 -26.36 12.55
CA GLU A 214 45.18 -27.12 11.62
C GLU A 214 44.98 -28.66 11.72
N ASP A 215 44.40 -29.15 12.82
CA ASP A 215 44.25 -30.58 13.13
C ASP A 215 43.22 -31.31 12.24
N GLU A 216 42.16 -30.62 11.78
CA GLU A 216 41.15 -31.23 10.91
C GLU A 216 41.65 -31.44 9.47
N MET A 217 42.59 -30.60 9.02
CA MET A 217 43.14 -30.68 7.65
C MET A 217 44.16 -31.81 7.47
N GLU A 218 44.86 -32.22 8.52
CA GLU A 218 45.74 -33.39 8.48
C GLU A 218 44.97 -34.71 8.50
N GLU A 219 43.86 -34.78 9.22
CA GLU A 219 43.00 -35.96 9.26
C GLU A 219 42.35 -36.26 7.90
N ILE A 220 42.02 -35.21 7.14
CA ILE A 220 41.48 -35.33 5.77
C ILE A 220 42.58 -35.81 4.79
N ARG A 221 43.82 -35.33 4.94
CA ARG A 221 44.96 -35.76 4.11
C ARG A 221 45.33 -37.23 4.36
N ALA A 222 45.31 -37.67 5.62
CA ALA A 222 45.61 -39.07 5.98
C ALA A 222 44.55 -40.05 5.46
N ARG A 223 43.27 -39.66 5.48
CA ARG A 223 42.17 -40.46 4.90
C ARG A 223 42.29 -40.62 3.38
N LEU A 224 42.74 -39.58 2.67
CA LEU A 224 42.93 -39.62 1.21
C LEU A 224 44.07 -40.58 0.81
N ALA A 225 45.19 -40.53 1.53
CA ALA A 225 46.36 -41.39 1.28
C ALA A 225 46.05 -42.88 1.51
N LYS A 226 45.20 -43.20 2.49
CA LYS A 226 44.76 -44.58 2.75
C LYS A 226 43.90 -45.16 1.63
N SER A 227 43.17 -44.32 0.89
CA SER A 227 42.30 -44.76 -0.21
C SER A 227 43.05 -45.06 -1.52
N LEU A 228 44.25 -44.50 -1.70
CA LEU A 228 45.03 -44.60 -2.95
C LEU A 228 46.07 -45.75 -2.94
N GLY A 229 46.09 -46.59 -1.91
CA GLY A 229 47.14 -47.60 -1.69
C GLY A 229 46.98 -48.95 -2.38
N HIS A 230 46.17 -49.12 -3.43
CA HIS A 230 45.99 -50.41 -4.13
C HIS A 230 46.01 -50.28 -5.66
N TYR A 231 47.14 -49.86 -6.24
CA TYR A 231 47.52 -50.24 -7.60
C TYR A 231 49.03 -50.48 -7.65
N GLU A 232 49.38 -51.76 -7.69
CA GLU A 232 50.76 -52.28 -7.71
C GLU A 232 51.35 -52.11 -9.12
N PHE A 233 52.47 -51.38 -9.23
CA PHE A 233 53.20 -51.18 -10.49
C PHE A 233 54.24 -52.30 -10.65
N ALA A 234 54.13 -53.12 -11.71
CA ALA A 234 55.18 -54.05 -12.11
C ALA A 234 56.28 -53.34 -12.94
N PRO A 235 57.57 -53.69 -12.80
CA PRO A 235 58.67 -52.99 -13.47
C PRO A 235 59.06 -53.62 -14.82
N ASN A 236 59.68 -52.81 -15.67
CA ASN A 236 60.42 -53.10 -16.92
C ASN A 236 59.64 -53.02 -18.25
N GLU A 237 59.80 -51.90 -18.96
CA GLU A 237 60.62 -51.77 -20.19
C GLU A 237 60.41 -50.37 -20.80
N THR A 238 61.48 -49.60 -20.98
CA THR A 238 61.54 -48.38 -21.80
C THR A 238 61.94 -48.78 -23.25
N PRO A 239 62.21 -47.88 -24.22
CA PRO A 239 61.93 -46.44 -24.38
C PRO A 239 61.43 -46.08 -25.81
N PHE A 240 60.55 -45.09 -26.03
CA PHE A 240 60.55 -44.41 -27.35
C PHE A 240 60.14 -42.93 -27.28
N ARG A 241 61.19 -42.09 -27.42
CA ARG A 241 61.31 -40.86 -28.22
C ARG A 241 60.48 -39.61 -27.88
N HIS A 242 61.14 -38.70 -27.17
CA HIS A 242 61.66 -37.40 -27.62
C HIS A 242 60.99 -36.60 -28.78
N LEU A 243 60.83 -35.30 -28.44
CA LEU A 243 60.98 -34.04 -29.21
C LEU A 243 59.70 -33.41 -29.84
N PRO A 244 59.64 -32.06 -29.99
CA PRO A 244 60.19 -31.02 -29.11
C PRO A 244 59.28 -29.79 -28.90
N LEU A 245 59.67 -29.01 -27.89
CA LEU A 245 59.42 -27.58 -27.76
C LEU A 245 60.01 -26.83 -28.97
N THR A 246 59.26 -25.88 -29.53
CA THR A 246 59.84 -24.75 -30.25
C THR A 246 59.29 -23.47 -29.67
N GLU A 247 60.20 -22.73 -29.04
CA GLU A 247 60.18 -21.29 -28.83
C GLU A 247 59.75 -20.56 -30.11
N ASN A 248 59.05 -19.44 -29.95
CA ASN A 248 59.45 -18.22 -30.65
C ASN A 248 59.04 -17.00 -29.83
N LEU A 249 60.09 -16.28 -29.48
CA LEU A 249 60.12 -14.99 -28.81
C LEU A 249 59.70 -13.86 -29.75
N GLU A 250 59.29 -12.78 -29.11
CA GLU A 250 59.42 -11.38 -29.55
C GLU A 250 58.44 -10.82 -30.59
N GLY A 251 57.78 -9.74 -30.16
CA GLY A 251 58.08 -8.48 -30.83
C GLY A 251 56.89 -7.72 -31.37
N SER A 252 56.32 -6.87 -30.51
CA SER A 252 56.12 -5.45 -30.79
C SER A 252 55.18 -5.03 -31.93
N SER A 253 54.24 -4.19 -31.50
CA SER A 253 53.89 -2.94 -32.17
C SER A 253 52.80 -2.97 -33.24
N THR A 254 51.78 -2.20 -32.87
CA THR A 254 51.14 -1.15 -33.68
C THR A 254 50.25 -1.53 -34.86
N VAL A 255 49.12 -0.82 -34.84
CA VAL A 255 48.60 0.01 -35.93
C VAL A 255 47.46 -0.57 -36.80
N TYR A 256 46.30 0.07 -36.59
CA TYR A 256 45.34 0.56 -37.58
C TYR A 256 44.38 -0.41 -38.29
N HIS A 257 43.11 -0.15 -37.99
CA HIS A 257 42.05 0.26 -38.93
C HIS A 257 41.63 -0.67 -40.08
N LYS A 258 40.33 -1.01 -40.02
CA LYS A 258 39.33 -1.07 -41.13
C LYS A 258 39.68 -1.88 -42.38
N LEU A 259 38.85 -2.89 -42.65
CA LEU A 259 38.07 -3.13 -43.89
C LEU A 259 37.18 -4.36 -43.62
N CYS A 260 35.84 -4.19 -43.61
CA CYS A 260 34.92 -4.68 -44.65
C CYS A 260 34.97 -6.20 -44.85
N ASP A 261 33.97 -6.89 -44.30
CA ASP A 261 32.82 -7.39 -45.09
C ASP A 261 31.53 -7.18 -44.27
#